data_AF-A0A841LJJ7-F1
#
_entry.id   AF-A0A841LJJ7-F1
#
_cell.length_a   1.000
_cell.length_b   1.000
_cell.length_c   1.000
_cell.angle_alpha   90.00
_cell.angle_beta   90.00
_cell.angle_gamma   90.00
#
_symmetry.space_group_name_H-M   'P 1'
#
loop_
_entity.id
_entity.type
_entity.pdbx_description
1 polymer ?
#
loop_
_entity_poly.entity_id
_entity_poly.type
_entity_poly.pdbx_seq_one_letter_code
_entity_poly.pdbx_strand_id
1 'polypeptide(L)' 'MDNALPQDRVQLLRAYAAGQLGTRSAIERLGMRDYADLVIALAQDDLGLPKPAETSAHMAHVARARAILQPRLRHGG' A
#
# COMPACT_ATOMS: atom_id res chain seq x y z
N MET A 1 8.07 -3.80 27.19
CA MET A 1 8.33 -2.39 26.81
C MET A 1 7.18 -1.98 25.91
N ASP A 2 6.16 -1.35 26.48
CA ASP A 2 5.08 -0.72 25.74
C ASP A 2 5.64 0.46 24.95
N ASN A 3 6.02 0.20 23.70
CA ASN A 3 6.54 1.21 22.80
C ASN A 3 5.35 1.93 22.15
N ALA A 4 4.66 2.77 22.93
CA ALA A 4 3.61 3.63 22.41
C ALA A 4 4.23 4.59 21.40
N LEU A 5 3.94 4.36 20.12
CA LEU A 5 4.40 5.21 19.03
C LEU A 5 3.84 6.63 19.21
N PRO A 6 4.59 7.69 18.82
CA PRO A 6 4.05 9.03 18.80
C PRO A 6 2.73 9.07 18.01
N GLN A 7 1.70 9.73 18.56
CA GLN A 7 0.37 9.79 17.92
C GLN A 7 0.43 10.29 16.47
N ASP A 8 1.38 11.19 16.19
CA ASP A 8 1.62 11.72 14.85
C ASP A 8 2.13 10.65 13.87
N ARG A 9 3.01 9.76 14.33
CA ARG A 9 3.54 8.66 13.50
C ARG A 9 2.42 7.71 13.09
N VAL A 10 1.57 7.32 14.05
CA VAL A 10 0.43 6.43 13.78
C VAL A 10 -0.56 7.10 12.83
N GLN A 11 -0.84 8.40 12.98
CA GLN A 11 -1.68 9.13 12.03
C GLN A 11 -1.10 9.17 10.62
N LEU A 12 0.21 9.41 10.47
CA LEU A 12 0.88 9.43 9.17
C LEU A 12 0.84 8.06 8.48
N LEU A 13 1.04 6.98 9.23
CA LEU A 13 0.93 5.61 8.71
C LEU A 13 -0.51 5.28 8.29
N ARG A 14 -1.50 5.69 9.08
CA ARG A 14 -2.92 5.53 8.71
C ARG A 14 -3.29 6.34 7.47
N ALA A 15 -2.81 7.57 7.34
CA ALA A 15 -3.01 8.40 6.15
C ALA A 15 -2.37 7.77 4.90
N TYR A 16 -1.17 7.19 5.05
CA TYR A 16 -0.54 6.42 3.98
C TYR A 16 -1.36 5.18 3.60
N ALA A 17 -1.74 4.35 4.58
CA ALA A 17 -2.55 3.15 4.36
C ALA A 17 -3.91 3.45 3.72
N ALA A 18 -4.52 4.59 4.05
CA ALA A 18 -5.75 5.08 3.44
C ALA A 18 -5.57 5.65 2.03
N GLY A 19 -4.34 5.75 1.52
CA GLY A 19 -4.01 6.35 0.22
C GLY A 19 -4.11 7.88 0.20
N GLN A 20 -4.21 8.52 1.36
CA GLN A 20 -4.30 9.98 1.51
C GLN A 20 -2.91 10.65 1.50
N LEU A 21 -1.86 9.86 1.72
CA LEU A 21 -0.47 10.30 1.69
C LEU A 21 0.31 9.51 0.64
N GLY A 22 1.03 10.20 -0.24
CA GLY A 22 1.89 9.55 -1.24
C GLY A 22 3.14 8.94 -0.61
N THR A 23 3.70 7.90 -1.24
CA THR A 23 4.86 7.15 -0.71
C THR A 23 6.04 8.03 -0.35
N ARG A 24 6.46 8.95 -1.23
CA ARG A 24 7.58 9.85 -0.96
C ARG A 24 7.34 10.76 0.25
N SER A 25 6.16 11.37 0.32
CA SER A 25 5.79 12.24 1.44
C SER A 25 5.65 11.47 2.75
N ALA A 26 5.20 10.21 2.71
CA ALA A 26 5.19 9.34 3.88
C ALA A 26 6.61 9.07 4.38
N ILE A 27 7.53 8.66 3.49
CA ILE A 27 8.94 8.40 3.82
C ILE A 27 9.59 9.64 4.44
N GLU A 28 9.43 10.82 3.82
CA GLU A 28 10.00 12.08 4.30
C GLU A 28 9.44 12.49 5.67
N ARG A 29 8.12 12.45 5.87
CA ARG A 29 7.47 12.87 7.13
C ARG A 29 7.69 11.90 8.29
N LEU A 30 7.86 10.61 7.99
CA LEU A 30 8.14 9.58 8.99
C LEU A 30 9.64 9.44 9.28
N GLY A 31 10.51 10.18 8.58
CA GLY A 31 11.96 10.09 8.74
C GLY A 31 12.54 8.73 8.33
N MET A 32 11.89 8.05 7.39
CA MET A 32 12.30 6.73 6.91
C MET A 32 13.33 6.85 5.78
N ARG A 33 14.16 5.82 5.61
CA ARG A 33 15.20 5.85 4.56
C ARG A 33 14.61 5.50 3.20
N ASP A 34 13.70 4.53 3.19
CA ASP A 34 13.15 3.99 1.95
C ASP A 34 11.74 3.41 2.15
N TYR A 35 11.24 2.81 1.08
CA TYR A 35 9.95 2.15 1.06
C TYR A 35 9.91 0.87 1.92
N ALA A 36 11.02 0.16 2.08
CA ALA A 36 11.05 -1.06 2.89
C ALA A 36 10.84 -0.73 4.37
N ASP A 37 11.50 0.34 4.87
CA ASP A 37 11.27 0.86 6.21
C ASP A 37 9.77 1.24 6.42
N LEU A 38 9.12 1.80 5.41
CA LEU A 38 7.68 2.12 5.45
C LEU A 38 6.79 0.87 5.50
N VAL A 39 7.11 -0.16 4.71
CA VAL A 39 6.36 -1.44 4.72
C VAL A 39 6.48 -2.15 6.06
N ILE A 40 7.69 -2.16 6.65
CA ILE A 40 7.92 -2.75 7.98
C ILE A 40 7.09 -2.02 9.04
N ALA A 41 7.07 -0.69 9.00
CA ALA A 41 6.29 0.11 9.94
C ALA A 41 4.78 -0.16 9.85
N LEU A 42 4.24 -0.31 8.63
CA LEU A 42 2.83 -0.67 8.45
C LEU A 42 2.52 -2.05 9.04
N ALA A 43 3.40 -3.03 8.84
CA ALA A 43 3.23 -4.38 9.37
C ALA A 43 3.29 -4.41 10.91
N GLN A 44 4.16 -3.59 11.52
CA GLN A 44 4.24 -3.45 12.98
C GLN A 44 2.97 -2.86 13.61
N ASP A 45 2.26 -2.02 12.85
CA ASP A 45 1.04 -1.33 13.28
C ASP A 45 -0.26 -2.03 12.80
N ASP A 46 -0.16 -3.24 12.26
CA ASP A 46 -1.27 -4.02 11.67
C ASP A 46 -2.07 -3.22 10.61
N LEU A 47 -1.35 -2.41 9.81
CA LEU A 47 -1.91 -1.61 8.74
C LEU A 47 -1.64 -2.27 7.37
N GLY A 48 -2.68 -2.28 6.53
CA GLY A 48 -2.57 -2.75 5.15
C GLY A 48 -1.81 -1.77 4.26
N LEU A 49 -1.27 -2.28 3.16
CA LEU A 49 -0.74 -1.43 2.09
C LEU A 49 -1.87 -0.63 1.44
N PRO A 50 -1.61 0.62 1.00
CA PRO A 50 -2.62 1.39 0.28
C PRO A 50 -3.08 0.64 -0.95
N LYS A 51 -4.40 0.59 -1.13
CA LYS A 51 -4.96 0.10 -2.38
C LYS A 51 -4.48 1.01 -3.51
N PRO A 52 -4.08 0.44 -4.67
CA PRO A 52 -3.84 1.25 -5.84
C PRO A 52 -5.04 2.15 -6.10
N ALA A 53 -4.82 3.44 -6.36
CA ALA A 53 -5.89 4.33 -6.75
C ALA A 53 -6.58 3.78 -8.01
N GLU A 54 -7.91 3.87 -8.07
CA GLU A 54 -8.73 3.51 -9.25
C GLU A 54 -8.54 4.53 -10.39
N THR A 55 -7.31 4.68 -10.83
CA THR A 55 -6.97 5.47 -12.00
C THR A 55 -7.37 4.73 -13.27
N SER A 56 -7.61 5.47 -14.36
CA SER A 56 -7.85 4.88 -15.67
C SER A 56 -6.73 3.91 -16.10
N ALA A 57 -5.48 4.23 -15.75
CA ALA A 57 -4.33 3.36 -15.97
C ALA A 57 -4.41 2.06 -15.13
N HIS A 58 -4.81 2.15 -13.86
CA HIS A 58 -5.02 0.98 -13.01
C HIS A 58 -6.12 0.06 -13.57
N MET A 59 -7.25 0.63 -14.00
CA MET A 59 -8.34 -0.11 -14.65
C MET A 59 -7.88 -0.79 -15.94
N ALA A 60 -7.09 -0.10 -16.77
CA ALA A 60 -6.54 -0.68 -18.00
C ALA A 60 -5.58 -1.85 -17.70
N HIS A 61 -4.73 -1.75 -16.68
CA HIS A 61 -3.87 -2.85 -16.25
C HIS A 61 -4.65 -4.04 -15.70
N VAL A 62 -5.68 -3.82 -14.88
CA VAL A 62 -6.56 -4.88 -14.38
C VAL A 62 -7.28 -5.59 -15.54
N ALA A 63 -7.82 -4.83 -16.50
CA ALA A 63 -8.48 -5.38 -17.68
C ALA A 63 -7.52 -6.25 -18.52
N ARG A 64 -6.29 -5.76 -18.75
CA ARG A 64 -5.25 -6.52 -19.46
C ARG A 64 -4.86 -7.81 -18.71
N ALA A 65 -4.66 -7.73 -17.39
CA ALA A 65 -4.34 -8.91 -16.58
C ALA A 65 -5.45 -9.96 -16.63
N ARG A 66 -6.73 -9.54 -16.53
CA ARG A 66 -7.88 -10.42 -16.67
C ARG A 66 -7.93 -11.11 -18.03
N ALA A 67 -7.67 -10.39 -19.13
CA ALA A 67 -7.66 -10.97 -20.48
C ALA A 67 -6.58 -12.06 -20.65
N ILE A 68 -5.45 -11.97 -19.94
CA ILE A 68 -4.38 -12.99 -19.97
C ILE A 68 -4.76 -14.22 -19.14
N LEU A 69 -5.39 -14.01 -17.98
CA LEU A 69 -5.65 -15.08 -16.99
C LEU A 69 -6.94 -15.85 -17.27
N GLN A 70 -8.01 -15.19 -17.74
CA GLN A 70 -9.31 -15.81 -17.99
C GLN A 70 -9.28 -17.01 -18.97
N PRO A 71 -8.52 -16.97 -20.08
CA PRO A 71 -8.41 -18.13 -20.99
C PRO A 71 -7.82 -19.36 -20.30
N ARG A 72 -6.91 -19.17 -19.33
CA ARG A 72 -6.21 -20.26 -18.63
C ARG A 72 -7.05 -20.92 -17.56
N LEU A 73 -8.00 -20.20 -16.96
CA LEU A 73 -8.93 -20.73 -15.96
C LEU A 73 -10.07 -21.54 -16.58
N ARG A 74 -10.38 -21.33 -17.86
CA ARG A 74 -11.48 -22.00 -18.57
C ARG A 74 -11.13 -23.41 -19.06
N HIS A 75 -9.85 -23.78 -19.09
CA HIS A 75 -9.35 -25.06 -19.61
C HIS A 75 -8.73 -25.98 -18.55
N GLY A 76 -8.78 -25.61 -17.27
CA GLY A 76 -8.17 -26.38 -16.17
C GLY A 76 -9.19 -26.91 -15.16
N GLY A 77 -10.31 -27.47 -15.63
CA GLY A 77 -11.34 -28.14 -14.83
C GLY A 77 -11.52 -29.57 -15.26
#